data_AF-A0A0F8XDL4-F1
#
_entry.id   AF-A0A0F8XDL4-F1
#
_cell.length_a   1.000
_cell.length_b   1.000
_cell.length_c   1.000
_cell.angle_alpha   90.00
_cell.angle_beta   90.00
_cell.angle_gamma   90.00
#
_symmetry.space_group_name_H-M   'P 1'
#
loop_
_entity.id
_entity.type
_entity.pdbx_description
1 polymer ?
#
loop_
_entity_poly.entity_id
_entity_poly.type
_entity_poly.pdbx_seq_one_letter_code
_entity_poly.pdbx_strand_id
1 'polypeptide(L)'
;MDKERFYKCVCGGEVLVIDSTYTMEDGCVDFSMFRHFPRDTSIKERLRCCWWILKTGYPFTDAMIFRTSQLQDVGEHLIELSRLDKQNKKE
;
A
#
# COMPACT_ATOMS: atom_id res chain seq x y z
N MET A 1 4.36 -8.68 -15.77
CA MET A 1 4.97 -8.35 -14.47
C MET A 1 3.85 -7.81 -13.60
N ASP A 2 3.68 -8.38 -12.41
CA ASP A 2 2.74 -7.84 -11.43
C ASP A 2 3.21 -6.44 -11.05
N LYS A 3 2.44 -5.43 -11.45
CA LYS A 3 2.77 -4.01 -11.30
C LYS A 3 2.48 -3.49 -9.88
N GLU A 4 1.88 -4.32 -9.05
CA GLU A 4 1.42 -3.96 -7.71
C GLU A 4 2.01 -4.92 -6.68
N ARG A 5 2.55 -4.37 -5.59
CA ARG A 5 2.91 -5.16 -4.39
C ARG A 5 2.16 -4.66 -3.16
N PHE A 6 1.71 -5.61 -2.35
CA PHE A 6 0.91 -5.39 -1.14
C PHE A 6 1.73 -5.70 0.11
N TYR A 7 1.81 -4.76 1.04
CA TYR A 7 2.48 -4.91 2.32
C TYR A 7 1.48 -4.73 3.45
N LYS A 8 1.32 -5.74 4.30
CA LYS A 8 0.44 -5.68 5.47
C LYS A 8 1.13 -5.03 6.65
N CYS A 9 0.44 -4.12 7.32
CA CYS A 9 0.86 -3.55 8.60
C CYS A 9 0.90 -4.66 9.66
N VAL A 10 1.81 -4.54 10.63
CA VAL A 10 1.94 -5.50 11.75
C VAL A 10 0.67 -5.59 12.58
N CYS A 11 -0.09 -4.51 12.72
CA CYS A 11 -1.36 -4.52 13.44
C CYS A 11 -2.47 -5.30 12.69
N GLY A 12 -2.24 -5.68 11.42
CA GLY A 12 -3.22 -6.31 10.54
C GLY A 12 -4.36 -5.39 10.09
N GLY A 13 -4.35 -4.13 10.53
CA GLY A 13 -5.38 -3.11 10.32
C GLY A 13 -5.22 -2.28 9.05
N GLU A 14 -4.05 -2.35 8.39
CA GLU A 14 -3.74 -1.57 7.19
C GLU A 14 -2.90 -2.36 6.18
N VAL A 15 -2.98 -1.97 4.91
CA VAL A 15 -2.20 -2.48 3.79
C VAL A 15 -1.66 -1.30 2.98
N LEU A 16 -0.36 -1.32 2.70
CA LEU A 16 0.28 -0.46 1.71
C LEU A 16 0.29 -1.17 0.37
N VAL A 17 -0.18 -0.50 -0.66
CA VAL A 17 -0.04 -0.90 -2.06
C VAL A 17 0.96 0.03 -2.71
N ILE A 18 1.97 -0.56 -3.32
CA ILE A 18 2.94 0.15 -4.16
C ILE A 18 2.60 -0.23 -5.60
N ASP A 19 2.03 0.71 -6.34
CA ASP A 19 1.65 0.54 -7.75
C ASP A 19 2.67 1.26 -8.65
N SER A 20 3.24 0.52 -9.58
CA SER A 20 4.20 1.00 -10.57
C SER A 20 3.60 1.14 -11.97
N THR A 21 2.27 1.16 -12.09
CA THR A 21 1.59 1.25 -13.39
C THR A 21 1.85 2.59 -14.06
N TYR A 22 1.94 3.67 -13.29
CA TYR A 22 2.24 5.03 -13.78
C TYR A 22 3.74 5.33 -13.94
N THR A 23 4.62 4.42 -13.52
CA THR A 23 6.08 4.63 -13.58
C THR A 23 6.60 4.58 -15.02
N MET A 24 5.84 3.96 -15.94
CA MET A 24 6.18 3.87 -17.36
C MET A 24 5.95 5.18 -18.13
N GLU A 25 5.04 6.05 -17.67
CA GLU A 25 4.69 7.29 -18.39
C GLU A 25 5.28 8.55 -17.72
N ASP A 26 5.21 8.65 -16.39
CA ASP A 26 5.56 9.89 -15.66
C ASP A 26 6.72 9.73 -14.66
N GLY A 27 7.28 8.53 -14.52
CA GLY A 27 8.30 8.23 -13.50
C GLY A 27 7.77 8.30 -12.06
N CYS A 28 6.44 8.23 -11.89
CA CYS A 28 5.77 8.24 -10.60
C CYS A 28 5.54 6.83 -10.06
N VAL A 29 5.54 6.70 -8.72
CA VAL A 29 5.16 5.46 -8.02
C VAL A 29 4.10 5.84 -7.01
N ASP A 30 2.95 5.18 -7.08
CA ASP A 30 1.82 5.48 -6.20
C ASP A 30 1.89 4.62 -4.93
N PHE A 31 1.79 5.30 -3.79
CA PHE A 31 1.70 4.68 -2.48
C PHE A 31 0.28 4.83 -1.95
N SER A 32 -0.50 3.75 -2.04
CA SER A 32 -1.89 3.73 -1.56
C SER A 32 -1.99 2.98 -0.25
N MET A 33 -2.48 3.63 0.79
CA MET A 33 -2.73 3.00 2.08
C MET A 33 -4.21 2.73 2.28
N PHE A 34 -4.54 1.47 2.54
CA PHE A 34 -5.90 1.02 2.80
C PHE A 34 -6.03 0.50 4.22
N ARG A 35 -7.12 0.84 4.90
CA ARG A 35 -7.47 0.16 6.15
C ARG A 35 -7.94 -1.27 5.83
N HIS A 36 -7.14 -2.25 6.23
CA HIS A 36 -7.48 -3.66 6.14
C HIS A 36 -8.24 -4.07 7.40
N PHE A 37 -9.52 -4.38 7.27
CA PHE A 37 -10.27 -4.93 8.38
C PHE A 37 -9.86 -6.41 8.56
N PRO A 38 -9.45 -6.84 9.76
CA PRO A 38 -9.10 -8.24 9.99
C PRO A 38 -10.29 -9.12 9.57
N ARG A 39 -10.01 -10.25 8.90
CA ARG A 39 -11.05 -11.14 8.35
C ARG A 39 -12.11 -11.55 9.38
N ASP A 40 -11.72 -11.63 10.65
CA ASP A 40 -12.55 -12.01 11.80
C ASP A 40 -13.30 -10.83 12.47
N THR A 41 -13.44 -9.69 11.78
CA THR A 41 -14.30 -8.61 12.28
C THR A 41 -15.76 -9.04 12.29
N SER A 42 -16.41 -8.85 13.44
CA SER A 42 -17.85 -9.10 13.57
C SER A 42 -18.65 -8.24 12.57
N ILE A 43 -19.81 -8.73 12.13
CA ILE A 43 -20.72 -7.97 11.24
C ILE A 43 -21.03 -6.59 11.83
N LYS A 44 -21.13 -6.50 13.17
CA LYS A 44 -21.34 -5.24 13.90
C LYS A 44 -20.18 -4.25 13.71
N GLU A 45 -18.94 -4.72 13.79
CA GLU A 45 -17.77 -3.86 13.57
C GLU A 45 -17.65 -3.44 12.12
N ARG A 46 -17.98 -4.32 11.17
CA ARG A 46 -18.04 -3.98 9.74
C ARG A 46 -19.05 -2.86 9.48
N LEU A 47 -20.27 -2.98 10.00
CA LEU A 47 -21.30 -1.94 9.88
C LEU A 47 -20.89 -0.63 10.55
N ARG A 48 -20.25 -0.69 11.72
CA ARG A 48 -19.72 0.49 12.42
C ARG A 48 -18.63 1.18 11.60
N CYS A 49 -17.80 0.42 10.90
CA CYS A 49 -16.76 0.94 10.03
C CYS A 49 -17.32 1.56 8.75
N CYS A 50 -18.28 0.91 8.08
CA CYS A 50 -18.98 1.49 6.94
C CYS A 50 -19.66 2.80 7.33
N TRP A 51 -20.34 2.82 8.48
CA TRP A 51 -20.96 4.03 9.03
C TRP A 51 -19.94 5.14 9.29
N TRP A 52 -18.79 4.80 9.87
CA TRP A 52 -17.71 5.74 10.13
C TRP A 52 -17.15 6.31 8.82
N ILE A 53 -16.88 5.48 7.80
CA ILE A 53 -16.40 5.94 6.48
C ILE A 53 -17.39 6.91 5.83
N LEU A 54 -18.69 6.62 5.89
CA LEU A 54 -19.74 7.50 5.35
C LEU A 54 -19.83 8.84 6.09
N LYS A 55 -19.45 8.89 7.38
CA LYS A 55 -19.53 10.07 8.25
C LYS A 55 -18.28 10.94 8.23
N THR A 56 -17.09 10.34 8.17
CA THR A 56 -15.81 11.04 8.37
C THR A 56 -14.86 10.91 7.18
N GLY A 57 -15.22 10.17 6.14
CA GLY A 57 -14.33 9.86 5.01
C GLY A 57 -13.41 8.67 5.30
N TYR A 58 -12.54 8.34 4.35
CA TYR A 58 -11.58 7.24 4.53
C TYR A 58 -10.59 7.55 5.67
N PRO A 59 -10.35 6.61 6.59
CA PRO A 59 -9.29 6.73 7.60
C PRO A 59 -7.97 6.47 6.90
N PHE A 60 -7.40 7.48 6.25
CA PHE A 60 -5.98 7.43 5.96
C PHE A 60 -5.26 7.53 7.30
N THR A 61 -4.59 6.46 7.71
CA THR A 61 -3.61 6.51 8.79
C THR A 61 -2.31 7.02 8.18
N ASP A 62 -1.69 8.04 8.74
CA ASP A 62 -0.46 8.63 8.16
C ASP A 62 0.80 7.75 8.32
N ALA A 63 0.67 6.58 8.96
CA ALA A 63 1.79 5.70 9.28
C ALA A 63 1.42 4.21 9.25
N MET A 64 2.38 3.37 8.87
CA MET A 64 2.34 1.91 8.99
C MET A 64 3.51 1.39 9.82
N ILE A 65 3.26 0.30 10.53
CA ILE A 65 4.28 -0.42 11.31
C ILE A 65 4.67 -1.65 10.51
N PHE A 66 5.96 -1.76 10.17
CA PHE A 66 6.54 -2.92 9.50
C PHE A 66 7.55 -3.62 10.41
N ARG A 67 7.69 -4.94 10.21
CA ARG A 67 8.86 -5.68 10.74
C ARG A 67 10.09 -5.35 9.92
N THR A 68 11.27 -5.48 10.51
CA THR A 68 12.55 -5.27 9.82
C THR A 68 12.69 -6.11 8.56
N SER A 69 12.16 -7.34 8.55
CA SER A 69 12.13 -8.19 7.34
C SER A 69 11.26 -7.59 6.22
N GLN A 70 10.09 -7.06 6.55
CA GLN A 70 9.20 -6.41 5.58
C GLN A 70 9.82 -5.11 5.04
N LEU A 71 10.60 -4.41 5.88
CA LEU A 71 11.29 -3.18 5.48
C LEU A 71 12.35 -3.46 4.39
N GLN A 72 13.07 -4.58 4.52
CA GLN A 72 14.03 -5.01 3.51
C GLN A 72 13.32 -5.27 2.18
N ASP A 73 12.22 -6.02 2.19
CA ASP A 73 11.44 -6.34 0.99
C ASP A 73 10.90 -5.07 0.29
N VAL A 74 10.37 -4.12 1.07
CA VAL A 74 9.91 -2.81 0.56
C VAL A 74 11.08 -2.05 -0.06
N GLY A 75 12.24 -1.99 0.61
CA GLY A 75 13.41 -1.29 0.11
C GLY A 75 13.94 -1.86 -1.21
N GLU A 76 14.04 -3.19 -1.29
CA GLU A 76 14.46 -3.88 -2.51
C GLU A 76 13.49 -3.62 -3.67
N HIS A 77 12.18 -3.62 -3.40
CA HIS A 77 11.16 -3.28 -4.39
C HIS A 77 11.32 -1.84 -4.92
N LEU A 78 11.55 -0.86 -4.05
CA LEU A 78 11.73 0.53 -4.46
C LEU A 78 13.01 0.73 -5.28
N ILE A 79 14.09 0.02 -4.94
CA ILE A 79 15.34 0.04 -5.72
C ILE A 79 15.11 -0.56 -7.11
N GLU A 80 14.34 -1.65 -7.21
CA GLU A 80 13.97 -2.28 -8.48
C GLU A 80 13.21 -1.31 -9.38
N LEU A 81 12.17 -0.65 -8.84
CA LEU A 81 11.39 0.36 -9.58
C LEU A 81 12.26 1.54 -10.06
N SER A 82 13.17 2.03 -9.21
CA SER A 82 14.08 3.12 -9.59
C SER A 82 15.05 2.72 -10.72
N ARG A 83 15.47 1.45 -10.79
CA ARG A 83 16.33 0.95 -11.87
C ARG A 83 15.58 0.85 -13.19
N LEU A 84 14.31 0.42 -13.15
CA LEU A 84 13.46 0.31 -14.34
C LEU A 84 13.19 1.69 -14.95
N ASP A 85 12.88 2.71 -14.14
CA ASP A 85 12.71 4.10 -14.62
C ASP A 85 13.98 4.63 -15.33
N LYS A 86 15.17 4.32 -14.81
CA LYS A 86 16.45 4.72 -15.43
C LYS A 86 16.73 4.01 -16.75
N GLN A 87 16.26 2.79 -16.94
CA GLN A 87 16.41 2.05 -18.20
C GLN A 87 15.48 2.63 -19.26
N ASN A 88 14.21 2.87 -18.91
CA ASN A 88 13.22 3.44 -19.83
C ASN A 88 13.58 4.84 -20.33
N LYS A 89 14.33 5.64 -19.54
CA LYS A 89 14.82 6.98 -19.96
C LYS A 89 16.05 6.97 -20.87
N LYS A 90 16.68 5.81 -21.08
CA LYS A 90 17.87 5.65 -21.94
C LYS A 90 17.56 5.08 -23.32
N GLU A 91 16.36 4.56 -23.51
CA GLU A 91 15.80 4.17 -24.82
C GLU A 91 15.09 5.37 -25.46
#